data_AF-A0A9X4KPZ5-F1
#
_entry.id   AF-A0A9X4KPZ5-F1
#
_cell.length_a   1.000
_cell.length_b   1.000
_cell.length_c   1.000
_cell.angle_alpha   90.00
_cell.angle_beta   90.00
_cell.angle_gamma   90.00
#
_symmetry.space_group_name_H-M   'P 1'
#
loop_
_entity.id
_entity.type
_entity.pdbx_description
1 polymer ?
#
loop_
_entity_poly.entity_id
_entity_poly.type
_entity_poly.pdbx_seq_one_letter_code
_entity_poly.pdbx_strand_id
1 'polypeptide(L)'
;MDRIAEFVALSVDFKVIVECKRYTRPVEREKIVVLADKVRSLGAHKGVLISTSGFQSGATEYAKQHGIALLQIFDKYIMHIQNSSNPQTDHILIEIIKRSPKFYAYQWDTMLSDFPDKQIYPSETMKLEIKEKILKQYYEHYD
;
A
#
# COMPACT_ATOMS: atom_id res chain seq x y z
N MET A 1 14.66 7.25 1.63
CA MET A 1 14.88 8.22 0.53
C MET A 1 13.64 9.05 0.43
N ASP A 2 13.80 10.36 0.25
CA ASP A 2 12.69 11.29 0.10
C ASP A 2 12.45 11.48 -1.39
N ARG A 3 11.19 11.46 -1.81
CA ARG A 3 10.72 11.64 -3.17
C ARG A 3 9.69 12.75 -3.20
N ILE A 4 9.58 13.42 -4.33
CA ILE A 4 8.53 14.41 -4.58
C ILE A 4 7.69 13.87 -5.73
N ALA A 5 6.38 13.91 -5.56
CA ALA A 5 5.43 13.66 -6.63
C ALA A 5 4.69 14.97 -6.92
N GLU A 6 4.62 15.33 -8.18
CA GLU A 6 3.93 16.52 -8.66
C GLU A 6 2.89 16.10 -9.70
N PHE A 7 1.70 16.69 -9.61
CA PHE A 7 0.62 16.43 -10.56
C PHE A 7 -0.30 17.64 -10.63
N VAL A 8 -1.02 17.76 -11.75
CA VAL A 8 -2.04 18.79 -11.94
C VAL A 8 -3.42 18.17 -11.72
N ALA A 9 -4.23 18.82 -10.90
CA ALA A 9 -5.64 18.51 -10.76
C ALA A 9 -6.43 19.81 -10.75
N LEU A 10 -7.55 19.86 -11.47
CA LEU A 10 -8.36 21.08 -11.61
C LEU A 10 -7.56 22.29 -12.13
N SER A 11 -6.57 22.03 -13.01
CA SER A 11 -5.61 23.04 -13.51
C SER A 11 -4.76 23.72 -12.43
N VAL A 12 -4.60 23.08 -11.26
CA VAL A 12 -3.76 23.53 -10.15
C VAL A 12 -2.64 22.51 -9.90
N ASP A 13 -1.43 23.00 -9.65
CA ASP A 13 -0.27 22.18 -9.31
C ASP A 13 -0.30 21.69 -7.87
N PHE A 14 -0.23 20.37 -7.69
CA PHE A 14 -0.10 19.72 -6.40
C PHE A 14 1.30 19.15 -6.22
N LYS A 15 1.85 19.37 -5.03
CA LYS A 15 3.15 18.86 -4.59
C LYS A 15 2.97 17.94 -3.40
N VAL A 16 3.49 16.73 -3.50
CA VAL A 16 3.41 15.70 -2.48
C VAL A 16 4.81 15.26 -2.09
N ILE A 17 5.11 15.32 -0.79
CA ILE A 17 6.35 14.77 -0.24
C ILE A 17 6.13 13.32 0.14
N VAL A 18 6.95 12.42 -0.39
CA VAL A 18 6.88 10.98 -0.15
C VAL A 18 8.15 10.54 0.56
N GLU A 19 8.02 9.98 1.76
CA GLU A 19 9.13 9.36 2.47
C GLU A 19 8.96 7.85 2.54
N CYS A 20 9.99 7.13 2.08
CA CYS A 20 10.05 5.67 2.24
C CYS A 20 11.03 5.31 3.35
N LYS A 21 10.55 4.57 4.36
CA LYS A 21 11.35 4.03 5.45
C LYS A 21 11.32 2.51 5.42
N ARG A 22 12.50 1.89 5.55
CA ARG A 22 12.62 0.44 5.73
C ARG A 22 12.95 0.18 7.19
N TYR A 23 11.97 -0.25 7.96
CA TYR A 23 12.13 -0.57 9.37
C TYR A 23 11.67 -1.98 9.68
N THR A 24 12.26 -2.54 10.73
CA THR A 24 11.89 -3.83 11.33
C THR A 24 10.90 -3.66 12.48
N ARG A 25 10.80 -2.44 13.06
CA ARG A 25 9.86 -2.09 14.14
C ARG A 25 8.81 -1.08 13.66
N PRO A 26 7.65 -0.98 14.34
CA PRO A 26 6.64 0.01 14.00
C PRO A 26 7.20 1.43 13.97
N VAL A 27 6.76 2.23 13.01
CA VAL A 27 7.18 3.62 12.84
C VAL A 27 6.69 4.45 14.02
N GLU A 28 7.62 5.20 14.62
CA GLU A 28 7.37 6.09 15.75
C GLU A 28 6.83 7.46 15.30
N ARG A 29 6.08 8.12 16.19
CA ARG A 29 5.44 9.43 15.93
C ARG A 29 6.41 10.49 15.43
N GLU A 30 7.64 10.50 15.97
CA GLU A 30 8.69 11.46 15.60
C GLU A 30 8.90 11.53 14.08
N LYS A 31 8.84 10.39 13.38
CA LYS A 31 9.05 10.36 11.92
C LYS A 31 7.90 11.03 11.16
N ILE A 32 6.69 10.97 11.69
CA ILE A 32 5.53 11.62 11.10
C ILE A 32 5.60 13.14 11.34
N VAL A 33 6.05 13.56 12.54
CA VAL A 33 6.28 14.98 12.87
C VAL A 33 7.29 15.61 11.91
N VAL A 34 8.43 14.94 11.69
CA VAL A 34 9.46 15.42 10.75
C VAL A 34 8.90 15.57 9.33
N LEU A 35 8.09 14.62 8.86
CA LEU A 35 7.45 14.72 7.55
C LEU A 35 6.44 15.87 7.49
N ALA A 36 5.62 16.06 8.52
CA ALA A 36 4.66 17.16 8.57
C ALA A 36 5.36 18.53 8.54
N ASP A 37 6.51 18.66 9.23
CA ASP A 37 7.33 19.86 9.19
C ASP A 37 7.96 20.10 7.80
N LYS A 38 8.38 19.04 7.11
CA LYS A 38 8.84 19.13 5.71
C LYS A 38 7.73 19.58 4.77
N VAL A 39 6.53 19.02 4.89
CA VAL A 39 5.38 19.41 4.09
C VAL A 39 5.09 20.91 4.26
N ARG A 40 5.09 21.39 5.51
CA ARG A 40 4.87 22.81 5.82
C ARG A 40 5.99 23.71 5.29
N SER A 41 7.25 23.36 5.57
CA SER A 41 8.41 24.19 5.19
C SER A 41 8.66 24.27 3.69
N LEU A 42 8.27 23.24 2.93
CA LEU A 42 8.43 23.19 1.47
C LEU A 42 7.20 23.67 0.70
N GLY A 43 6.15 24.15 1.41
CA GLY A 43 4.88 24.54 0.80
C GLY A 43 4.22 23.41 0.01
N ALA A 44 4.38 22.17 0.47
CA ALA A 44 3.75 21.01 -0.15
C ALA A 44 2.32 20.83 0.37
N HIS A 45 1.49 20.17 -0.44
CA HIS A 45 0.06 20.01 -0.19
C HIS A 45 -0.27 18.72 0.58
N LYS A 46 0.62 17.72 0.51
CA LYS A 46 0.43 16.42 1.16
C LYS A 46 1.76 15.78 1.52
N GLY A 47 1.77 15.04 2.62
CA GLY A 47 2.82 14.09 2.96
C GLY A 47 2.32 12.66 2.88
N VAL A 48 3.16 11.76 2.38
CA VAL A 48 2.93 10.30 2.37
C VAL A 48 4.14 9.62 2.99
N LEU A 49 3.92 8.84 4.06
CA LEU A 49 4.97 7.99 4.62
C LEU A 49 4.69 6.53 4.31
N ILE A 50 5.67 5.89 3.68
CA ILE A 50 5.62 4.50 3.25
C ILE A 50 6.59 3.70 4.12
N SER A 51 6.12 2.60 4.71
CA SER A 51 6.93 1.71 5.55
C SER A 51 6.78 0.24 5.20
N THR A 52 7.82 -0.56 5.43
CA THR A 52 7.71 -2.03 5.41
C THR A 52 7.15 -2.61 6.71
N SER A 53 7.17 -1.82 7.79
CA SER A 53 6.55 -2.14 9.09
C SER A 53 5.29 -1.31 9.30
N GLY A 54 4.47 -1.72 10.28
CA GLY A 54 3.30 -0.94 10.70
C GLY A 54 3.67 0.36 11.41
N PHE A 55 2.68 0.99 12.04
CA PHE A 55 2.82 2.29 12.70
C PHE A 55 2.36 2.20 14.16
N GLN A 56 3.01 2.93 15.06
CA GLN A 56 2.52 3.06 16.43
C GLN A 56 1.24 3.88 16.47
N SER A 57 0.36 3.65 17.45
CA SER A 57 -0.91 4.39 17.61
C SER A 57 -0.72 5.90 17.67
N GLY A 58 0.29 6.38 18.41
CA GLY A 58 0.61 7.81 18.48
C GLY A 58 1.12 8.40 17.16
N ALA A 59 1.68 7.58 16.27
CA ALA A 59 2.10 7.97 14.94
C ALA A 59 0.89 8.09 14.00
N THR A 60 -0.03 7.12 14.06
CA THR A 60 -1.23 7.12 13.23
C THR A 60 -2.20 8.24 13.61
N GLU A 61 -2.36 8.49 14.90
CA GLU A 61 -3.19 9.60 15.40
C GLU A 61 -2.64 10.95 14.92
N TYR A 62 -1.33 11.17 15.06
CA TYR A 62 -0.68 12.39 14.58
C TYR A 62 -0.82 12.53 13.06
N ALA A 63 -0.60 11.46 12.30
CA ALA A 63 -0.74 11.49 10.84
C ALA A 63 -2.15 11.94 10.43
N LYS A 64 -3.18 11.40 11.08
CA LYS A 64 -4.58 11.78 10.83
C LYS A 64 -4.84 13.25 11.14
N GLN A 65 -4.38 13.75 12.30
CA GLN A 65 -4.54 15.14 12.71
C GLN A 65 -3.84 16.13 11.76
N HIS A 66 -2.70 15.74 11.20
CA HIS A 66 -1.88 16.60 10.35
C HIS A 66 -2.02 16.32 8.85
N GLY A 67 -3.00 15.51 8.46
CA GLY A 67 -3.29 15.23 7.05
C GLY A 67 -2.16 14.47 6.33
N ILE A 68 -1.37 13.66 7.03
CA ILE A 68 -0.32 12.80 6.46
C ILE A 68 -0.92 11.43 6.14
N ALA A 69 -0.68 10.93 4.93
CA ALA A 69 -1.08 9.57 4.54
C ALA A 69 -0.01 8.56 4.96
N LEU A 70 -0.44 7.42 5.49
CA LEU A 70 0.44 6.33 5.89
C LEU A 70 0.16 5.12 5.00
N LEU A 71 1.20 4.54 4.40
CA LEU A 71 1.11 3.34 3.59
C LEU A 71 2.05 2.27 4.16
N GLN A 72 1.57 1.03 4.24
CA GLN A 72 2.43 -0.12 4.48
C GLN A 72 2.62 -0.92 3.20
N ILE A 73 3.85 -1.33 2.94
CA ILE A 73 4.23 -2.24 1.85
C ILE A 73 4.68 -3.57 2.45
N PHE A 74 4.20 -4.67 1.89
CA PHE A 74 4.63 -6.01 2.24
C PHE A 74 4.72 -6.91 1.00
N ASP A 75 5.45 -8.02 1.15
CA ASP A 75 5.54 -9.04 0.11
C ASP A 75 4.20 -9.78 -0.03
N LYS A 76 3.82 -10.16 -1.25
CA LYS A 76 2.57 -10.85 -1.56
C LYS A 76 2.33 -12.08 -0.70
N TYR A 77 3.37 -12.78 -0.26
CA TYR A 77 3.21 -13.96 0.57
C TYR A 77 2.57 -13.67 1.93
N ILE A 78 2.74 -12.46 2.48
CA ILE A 78 2.11 -12.07 3.75
C ILE A 78 0.58 -12.08 3.64
N MET A 79 0.02 -11.71 2.48
CA MET A 79 -1.44 -11.74 2.25
C MET A 79 -2.01 -13.14 2.13
N HIS A 80 -1.23 -14.08 1.57
CA HIS A 80 -1.73 -15.42 1.26
C HIS A 80 -1.63 -16.41 2.43
N ILE A 81 -0.86 -16.09 3.47
CA ILE A 81 -0.73 -16.92 4.69
C ILE A 81 -2.03 -16.89 5.55
N GLN A 82 -2.84 -15.83 5.48
CA GLN A 82 -4.05 -15.72 6.30
C GLN A 82 -5.22 -16.61 5.84
N ASN A 83 -5.18 -17.13 4.60
CA ASN A 83 -6.27 -17.94 4.02
C ASN A 83 -5.98 -19.45 3.96
N SER A 84 -4.87 -19.93 4.51
CA SER A 84 -4.47 -21.33 4.41
C SER A 84 -4.99 -22.17 5.59
N SER A 85 -6.30 -22.38 5.66
CA SER A 85 -6.91 -23.42 6.51
C SER A 85 -7.36 -24.65 5.70
N ASN A 86 -7.26 -24.62 4.36
CA ASN A 86 -7.71 -25.71 3.50
C ASN A 86 -6.71 -25.98 2.35
N PRO A 87 -6.05 -27.16 2.31
CA PRO A 87 -4.97 -27.46 1.37
C PRO A 87 -5.41 -27.84 -0.06
N GLN A 88 -6.71 -27.84 -0.37
CA GLN A 88 -7.18 -27.97 -1.76
C GLN A 88 -7.12 -26.61 -2.45
N THR A 89 -5.89 -26.14 -2.71
CA THR A 89 -5.66 -24.87 -3.42
C THR A 89 -5.91 -25.10 -4.91
N ASP A 90 -7.01 -24.52 -5.40
CA ASP A 90 -7.36 -24.46 -6.82
C ASP A 90 -6.11 -24.07 -7.67
N HIS A 91 -5.75 -24.86 -8.69
CA HIS A 91 -4.58 -24.60 -9.54
C HIS A 91 -4.58 -23.18 -10.12
N ILE A 92 -5.77 -22.65 -10.40
CA ILE A 92 -5.97 -21.29 -10.89
C ILE A 92 -5.53 -20.26 -9.84
N LEU A 93 -5.81 -20.50 -8.56
CA LEU A 93 -5.40 -19.63 -7.47
C LEU A 93 -3.88 -19.58 -7.31
N ILE A 94 -3.19 -20.73 -7.43
CA ILE A 94 -1.73 -20.79 -7.40
C ILE A 94 -1.13 -19.93 -8.53
N GLU A 95 -1.70 -20.05 -9.73
CA GLU A 95 -1.23 -19.31 -10.90
C GLU A 95 -1.48 -17.80 -10.76
N ILE A 96 -2.64 -17.41 -10.20
CA ILE A 96 -2.93 -16.02 -9.86
C ILE A 96 -1.87 -15.48 -8.89
N ILE A 97 -1.54 -16.20 -7.82
CA ILE A 97 -0.54 -15.77 -6.83
C ILE A 97 0.84 -15.64 -7.48
N LYS A 98 1.24 -16.58 -8.34
CA LYS A 98 2.52 -16.53 -9.07
C LYS A 98 2.61 -15.28 -9.94
N ARG A 99 1.58 -14.98 -10.72
CA ARG A 99 1.53 -13.82 -11.64
C ARG A 99 1.22 -12.49 -10.95
N SER A 100 0.73 -12.51 -9.72
CA SER A 100 0.49 -11.29 -8.95
C SER A 100 1.79 -10.55 -8.65
N PRO A 101 1.74 -9.20 -8.59
CA PRO A 101 2.89 -8.39 -8.25
C PRO A 101 3.56 -8.81 -6.96
N LYS A 102 4.89 -8.66 -6.90
CA LYS A 102 5.68 -9.06 -5.73
C LYS A 102 5.27 -8.33 -4.45
N PHE A 103 4.91 -7.06 -4.57
CA PHE A 103 4.60 -6.21 -3.43
C PHE A 103 3.14 -5.79 -3.45
N TYR A 104 2.58 -5.63 -2.27
CA TYR A 104 1.27 -5.04 -2.05
C TYR A 104 1.45 -3.79 -1.21
N ALA A 105 0.63 -2.77 -1.46
CA ALA A 105 0.62 -1.55 -0.68
C ALA A 105 -0.80 -1.31 -0.18
N TYR A 106 -0.94 -1.07 1.11
CA TYR A 106 -2.21 -0.73 1.73
C TYR A 106 -2.08 0.60 2.45
N GLN A 107 -3.13 1.40 2.36
CA GLN A 107 -3.27 2.58 3.18
C GLN A 107 -3.59 2.13 4.60
N TRP A 108 -2.78 2.62 5.52
CA TRP A 108 -2.96 2.43 6.95
C TRP A 108 -4.05 3.39 7.42
N ASP A 109 -5.30 2.96 7.32
CA ASP A 109 -6.46 3.64 7.87
C ASP A 109 -6.77 3.06 9.27
N THR A 110 -7.11 3.92 10.23
CA THR A 110 -7.28 3.55 11.64
C THR A 110 -8.75 3.36 12.02
N MET A 111 -9.65 3.17 11.05
CA MET A 111 -11.07 2.93 11.34
C MET A 111 -11.30 1.52 11.89
N LEU A 112 -10.45 0.55 11.54
CA LEU A 112 -10.40 -0.78 12.16
C LEU A 112 -9.02 -1.00 12.80
N SER A 113 -9.02 -1.26 14.10
CA SER A 113 -7.83 -1.76 14.79
C SER A 113 -7.39 -3.06 14.12
N ASP A 114 -6.11 -3.12 13.73
CA ASP A 114 -5.30 -4.33 13.49
C ASP A 114 -4.96 -4.69 12.02
N PHE A 115 -5.52 -4.05 10.99
CA PHE A 115 -5.08 -4.26 9.60
C PHE A 115 -5.36 -3.06 8.68
N PRO A 116 -4.50 -2.73 7.70
CA PRO A 116 -4.75 -1.62 6.79
C PRO A 116 -5.87 -1.94 5.79
N ASP A 117 -6.95 -1.15 5.80
CA ASP A 117 -8.22 -1.50 5.16
C ASP A 117 -8.26 -1.28 3.64
N LYS A 118 -7.49 -0.32 3.11
CA LYS A 118 -7.61 0.10 1.71
C LYS A 118 -6.38 -0.29 0.90
N GLN A 119 -6.53 -1.31 0.06
CA GLN A 119 -5.50 -1.70 -0.89
C GLN A 119 -5.28 -0.59 -1.93
N ILE A 120 -4.04 -0.13 -2.05
CA ILE A 120 -3.60 0.86 -3.04
C ILE A 120 -2.93 0.17 -4.22
N TYR A 121 -2.20 -0.93 -3.96
CA TYR A 121 -1.51 -1.69 -4.98
C TYR A 121 -1.49 -3.20 -4.66
N PRO A 122 -1.67 -4.08 -5.66
CA PRO A 122 -2.22 -3.80 -6.99
C PRO A 122 -3.64 -3.21 -6.92
N SER A 123 -4.04 -2.46 -7.95
CA SER A 123 -5.42 -1.98 -8.07
C SER A 123 -6.39 -3.12 -8.45
N GLU A 124 -7.68 -2.92 -8.23
CA GLU A 124 -8.71 -3.89 -8.64
C GLU A 124 -8.66 -4.19 -10.15
N THR A 125 -8.42 -3.17 -10.98
CA THR A 125 -8.23 -3.35 -12.43
C THR A 125 -7.04 -4.26 -12.74
N MET A 126 -5.89 -4.06 -12.09
CA MET A 126 -4.73 -4.92 -12.28
C MET A 126 -5.04 -6.37 -11.89
N LYS A 127 -5.75 -6.60 -10.78
CA LYS A 127 -6.15 -7.94 -10.36
C LYS A 127 -7.08 -8.59 -11.38
N LEU A 128 -8.05 -7.83 -11.89
CA LEU A 128 -9.01 -8.31 -12.88
C LEU A 128 -8.31 -8.71 -14.18
N GLU A 129 -7.41 -7.87 -14.68
CA GLU A 129 -6.61 -8.16 -15.87
C GLU A 129 -5.77 -9.44 -15.72
N ILE A 130 -5.16 -9.66 -14.56
CA ILE A 130 -4.39 -10.89 -14.26
C ILE A 130 -5.32 -12.10 -14.29
N LYS A 131 -6.49 -12.00 -13.64
CA LYS A 131 -7.48 -13.07 -13.58
C LYS A 131 -8.02 -13.43 -14.97
N GLU A 132 -8.38 -12.43 -15.77
CA GLU A 132 -8.89 -12.62 -17.13
C GLU A 132 -7.86 -13.29 -18.04
N LYS A 133 -6.59 -12.88 -17.96
CA LYS A 133 -5.51 -13.50 -18.74
C LYS A 133 -5.31 -14.97 -18.39
N ILE A 134 -5.41 -15.32 -17.10
CA ILE A 134 -5.24 -16.71 -16.65
C ILE A 134 -6.45 -17.56 -17.08
N LEU A 135 -7.67 -17.03 -16.92
CA LEU A 135 -8.88 -17.75 -17.33
C LEU A 135 -8.91 -18.00 -18.84
N LYS A 136 -8.55 -17.02 -19.67
CA LYS A 136 -8.45 -17.21 -21.13
C LYS A 136 -7.49 -18.35 -21.49
N GLN A 137 -6.29 -18.35 -20.90
CA GLN A 137 -5.30 -19.40 -21.13
C GLN A 137 -5.76 -20.77 -20.64
N TYR A 138 -6.54 -20.81 -19.56
CA TYR A 138 -7.10 -22.05 -19.05
C TYR A 138 -8.11 -22.61 -20.07
N TYR A 139 -9.10 -21.83 -20.50
CA TYR A 139 -10.12 -22.31 -21.45
C TYR A 139 -9.53 -22.66 -22.83
N GLU A 140 -8.56 -21.89 -23.34
CA GLU A 140 -7.83 -22.20 -24.59
C GLU A 140 -7.05 -23.53 -24.55
N HIS A 141 -6.77 -24.07 -23.36
CA HIS A 141 -6.04 -25.33 -23.19
C HIS A 141 -6.97 -26.56 -23.10
N TYR A 142 -8.26 -26.34 -22.89
CA TYR A 142 -9.28 -27.39 -22.75
C TYR A 142 -10.31 -27.40 -23.90
N ASP A 143 -10.20 -26.48 -24.86
CA ASP A 143 -10.82 -26.52 -26.19
C ASP A 143 -9.85 -27.14 -27.22
#